data_AF-A0A8T5LA83-F1
#
_entry.id   AF-A0A8T5LA83-F1
#
_cell.length_a   1.000
_cell.length_b   1.000
_cell.length_c   1.000
_cell.angle_alpha   90.00
_cell.angle_beta   90.00
_cell.angle_gamma   90.00
#
_symmetry.space_group_name_H-M   'P 1'
#
loop_
_entity.id
_entity.type
_entity.pdbx_description
1 polymer ?
#
loop_
_entity_poly.entity_id
_entity_poly.type
_entity_poly.pdbx_seq_one_letter_code
_entity_poly.pdbx_strand_id
1 'polypeptide(L)' 'MLTEMDLKILNILKIRHLITKSELIMQLNREGINGNLANIEKLTDMGYVERVESLGTCLVITQKGMRILEE' A
#
# COMPACT_ATOMS: atom_id res chain seq x y z
N MET A 1 13.13 8.24 -3.34
CA MET A 1 13.30 7.76 -1.95
C MET A 1 11.93 7.49 -1.35
N LEU A 2 11.80 6.42 -0.56
CA LEU A 2 10.57 6.09 0.16
C LEU A 2 10.49 6.93 1.44
N THR A 3 9.29 7.42 1.73
CA THR A 3 8.98 8.16 2.95
C THR A 3 8.50 7.19 4.03
N GLU A 4 8.45 7.64 5.28
CA GLU A 4 7.85 6.86 6.38
C GLU A 4 6.40 6.43 6.06
N MET A 5 5.64 7.31 5.40
CA MET A 5 4.29 7.01 4.91
C MET A 5 4.27 5.85 3.91
N ASP A 6 5.21 5.86 2.97
CA ASP A 6 5.31 4.81 1.95
C ASP A 6 5.60 3.46 2.61
N LEU A 7 6.50 3.42 3.60
CA LEU A 7 6.83 2.21 4.36
C LEU A 7 5.66 1.71 5.19
N LYS A 8 4.86 2.61 5.80
CA LYS A 8 3.65 2.21 6.53
C LYS A 8 2.61 1.57 5.61
N ILE A 9 2.37 2.15 4.44
CA ILE A 9 1.45 1.57 3.43
C ILE A 9 1.92 0.17 3.02
N LEU A 10 3.21 0.01 2.73
CA LEU A 10 3.77 -1.29 2.36
C LEU A 10 3.64 -2.31 3.51
N ASN A 11 3.87 -1.91 4.76
CA ASN A 11 3.67 -2.79 5.91
C ASN A 11 2.20 -3.23 6.07
N ILE A 12 1.24 -2.34 5.86
CA ILE A 12 -0.19 -2.69 5.89
C ILE A 12 -0.51 -3.72 4.80
N LEU A 13 0.00 -3.52 3.58
CA LEU A 13 -0.21 -4.45 2.45
C LEU A 13 0.53 -5.79 2.65
N LYS A 14 1.67 -5.79 3.34
CA LYS A 14 2.37 -7.02 3.75
C LYS A 14 1.51 -7.84 4.72
N ILE A 15 0.76 -7.21 5.62
CA ILE A 15 -0.12 -7.92 6.56
C ILE A 15 -1.46 -8.29 5.88
N ARG A 16 -1.99 -7.40 5.05
CA ARG A 16 -3.27 -7.56 4.34
C ARG A 16 -3.02 -7.70 2.84
N HIS A 17 -2.83 -8.94 2.41
CA HIS A 17 -2.46 -9.29 1.03
C HIS A 17 -3.48 -8.90 -0.03
N LEU A 18 -4.73 -8.64 0.36
CA LEU A 18 -5.78 -8.18 -0.54
C LEU A 18 -6.62 -7.14 0.20
N ILE A 19 -6.47 -5.86 -0.16
CA ILE A 19 -7.20 -4.76 0.47
C ILE A 19 -7.65 -3.77 -0.59
N THR A 20 -8.87 -3.29 -0.50
CA THR A 20 -9.34 -2.20 -1.37
C THR A 20 -8.69 -0.88 -0.96
N LYS A 21 -8.69 0.07 -1.89
CA LYS A 21 -8.22 1.44 -1.65
C LYS A 21 -8.95 2.10 -0.46
N SER A 22 -10.26 1.91 -0.36
CA SER A 22 -11.07 2.47 0.72
C SER A 22 -10.73 1.87 2.08
N GLU A 23 -10.53 0.56 2.16
CA GLU A 23 -10.13 -0.12 3.40
C GLU A 23 -8.74 0.30 3.86
N LEU A 24 -7.79 0.47 2.92
CA LEU A 24 -6.46 0.98 3.23
C LEU A 24 -6.51 2.40 3.81
N ILE A 25 -7.30 3.30 3.21
CA ILE A 25 -7.50 4.66 3.74
C ILE A 25 -8.15 4.62 5.12
N MET A 26 -9.16 3.77 5.33
CA MET A 26 -9.78 3.61 6.65
C MET A 26 -8.78 3.12 7.70
N GLN A 27 -7.90 2.20 7.34
CA GLN A 27 -6.85 1.70 8.25
C GLN A 27 -5.85 2.81 8.60
N LEU A 28 -5.36 3.55 7.61
CA LEU A 28 -4.45 4.68 7.84
C LEU A 28 -5.09 5.73 8.75
N ASN A 29 -6.35 6.09 8.50
CA ASN A 29 -7.07 7.05 9.33
C ASN A 29 -7.24 6.57 10.78
N ARG A 30 -7.46 5.27 11.00
CA ARG A 30 -7.53 4.69 12.36
C ARG A 30 -6.20 4.80 13.12
N GLU A 31 -5.08 4.80 12.40
CA GLU A 31 -3.74 4.98 12.96
C GLU A 31 -3.38 6.47 13.15
N GLY A 32 -4.33 7.40 12.91
CA GLY A 32 -4.10 8.85 12.99
C GLY A 32 -3.32 9.40 11.81
N ILE A 33 -3.24 8.62 10.72
CA ILE A 33 -2.45 8.94 9.54
C ILE A 33 -3.41 9.41 8.45
N ASN A 34 -3.29 10.67 8.04
CA ASN A 34 -4.00 11.16 6.85
C ASN A 34 -3.39 10.52 5.59
N GLY A 35 -3.87 9.33 5.25
CA GLY A 35 -3.43 8.59 4.07
C GLY A 35 -3.72 9.39 2.80
N ASN A 36 -2.68 9.76 2.05
CA ASN A 36 -2.85 10.46 0.78
C ASN A 36 -2.85 9.46 -0.38
N LEU A 37 -3.83 9.62 -1.28
CA LEU A 37 -3.94 8.91 -2.54
C LEU A 37 -2.66 8.96 -3.37
N ALA A 38 -1.93 10.08 -3.31
CA ALA A 38 -0.69 10.27 -4.03
C ALA A 38 0.39 9.23 -3.68
N ASN A 39 0.45 8.77 -2.42
CA ASN A 39 1.43 7.76 -2.01
C ASN A 39 1.12 6.39 -2.60
N ILE A 40 -0.15 6.02 -2.71
CA ILE A 40 -0.57 4.75 -3.29
C ILE A 40 -0.26 4.73 -4.80
N GLU A 41 -0.59 5.82 -5.51
CA GLU A 41 -0.26 5.96 -6.94
C GLU A 41 1.26 5.89 -7.15
N LYS A 42 2.03 6.67 -6.39
CA LYS A 42 3.51 6.63 -6.42
C LYS A 42 4.05 5.21 -6.20
N LEU A 43 3.57 4.48 -5.19
CA LEU A 43 4.01 3.12 -4.91
C LEU A 43 3.65 2.13 -6.03
N THR A 44 2.53 2.38 -6.71
CA THR A 44 2.10 1.63 -7.90
C THR A 44 3.04 1.90 -9.08
N ASP A 45 3.33 3.17 -9.37
CA ASP A 45 4.24 3.59 -10.45
C ASP A 45 5.67 3.06 -10.23
N MET A 46 6.09 2.96 -8.97
CA MET A 46 7.39 2.39 -8.59
C MET A 46 7.43 0.85 -8.64
N GLY A 47 6.29 0.19 -8.88
CA GLY A 47 6.17 -1.28 -8.94
C GLY A 47 6.28 -1.98 -7.59
N TYR A 48 6.03 -1.27 -6.47
CA TYR A 48 5.97 -1.86 -5.14
C TYR A 48 4.58 -2.36 -4.77
N VAL A 49 3.56 -1.85 -5.44
CA VAL A 49 2.14 -2.21 -5.27
C VAL A 49 1.53 -2.46 -6.64
N GLU A 50 0.67 -3.46 -6.74
CA GLU A 50 -0.09 -3.77 -7.94
C GLU A 50 -1.60 -3.66 -7.67
N ARG A 51 -2.35 -3.42 -8.75
CA ARG A 51 -3.81 -3.46 -8.73
C ARG A 51 -4.27 -4.78 -9.31
N VAL A 52 -5.11 -5.48 -8.56
CA VAL A 52 -5.73 -6.73 -9.02
C VAL A 52 -7.23 -6.52 -9.10
N GLU A 53 -7.80 -6.83 -10.27
CA GLU A 53 -9.25 -6.83 -10.45
C GLU A 53 -9.82 -8.20 -10.05
N SER A 54 -10.73 -8.17 -9.09
CA SER A 54 -11.50 -9.34 -8.65
C SER A 54 -12.97 -8.94 -8.53
N LEU A 55 -13.54 -8.88 -7.31
CA LEU A 55 -14.86 -8.29 -7.04
C LEU A 55 -14.83 -6.75 -6.91
N GLY A 56 -13.69 -6.14 -7.24
CA GLY A 56 -13.34 -4.73 -7.17
C GLY A 56 -11.84 -4.56 -7.42
N THR A 57 -11.33 -3.32 -7.36
CA THR A 57 -9.89 -3.06 -7.47
C THR A 57 -9.23 -3.18 -6.09
N CYS A 58 -8.44 -4.21 -5.91
CA CYS A 58 -7.63 -4.42 -4.72
C CYS A 58 -6.18 -4.01 -4.95
N LEU A 59 -5.50 -3.63 -3.87
CA LEU A 59 -4.08 -3.33 -3.81
C LEU A 59 -3.35 -4.53 -3.21
N VAL A 60 -2.25 -4.92 -3.84
CA VAL A 60 -1.41 -6.05 -3.41
C VAL A 60 0.04 -5.59 -3.41
N ILE A 61 0.80 -5.91 -2.36
CA ILE A 61 2.24 -5.66 -2.34
C ILE A 61 2.98 -6.62 -3.28
N THR A 62 3.90 -6.09 -4.08
CA THR A 62 4.71 -6.92 -4.98
C THR A 62 5.89 -7.53 -4.24
N GLN A 63 6.55 -8.52 -4.85
CA GLN A 63 7.81 -9.08 -4.34
C GLN A 63 8.89 -7.99 -4.18
N LYS A 64 8.91 -7.01 -5.10
CA LYS A 64 9.81 -5.85 -5.02
C LYS A 64 9.48 -5.00 -3.78
N GLY A 65 8.20 -4.77 -3.50
CA GLY A 65 7.74 -4.04 -2.33
C GLY A 65 8.03 -4.79 -1.02
N MET A 66 8.01 -6.12 -1.02
CA MET A 66 8.37 -6.88 0.18
C MET A 66 9.86 -6.81 0.50
N ARG A 67 10.74 -6.87 -0.50
CA ARG A 67 12.19 -6.80 -0.31
C ARG A 67 12.65 -5.51 0.35
N ILE A 68 12.03 -4.37 0.00
CA ILE A 68 12.43 -3.08 0.58
C ILE A 68 12.00 -2.91 2.04
N LEU A 69 11.14 -3.79 2.56
CA LEU A 69 10.79 -3.82 3.98
C LEU A 69 11.77 -4.69 4.79
N GLU A 70 12.66 -5.43 4.12
CA GLU A 70 13.63 -6.34 4.74
C GLU A 70 15.06 -5.77 4.73
N GLU A 71 15.28 -4.65 4.05
CA GLU A 71 16.52 -3.85 4.02
C GLU A 71 16.55 -2.81 5.16
#